data_AF-A0A954XDD0-F1
#
_entry.id   AF-A0A954XDD0-F1
#
_cell.length_a   1.000
_cell.length_b   1.000
_cell.length_c   1.000
_cell.angle_alpha   90.00
_cell.angle_beta   90.00
_cell.angle_gamma   90.00
#
_symmetry.space_group_name_H-M   'P 1'
#
loop_
_entity.id
_entity.type
_entity.pdbx_description
1 polymer ?
#
loop_
_entity_poly.entity_id
_entity_poly.type
_entity_poly.pdbx_seq_one_letter_code
_entity_poly.pdbx_strand_id
1 'polypeptide(L)'
;ATLGGVSLLGYGPHHLAAAGGIGVYIVGVTWFARNEAAESSRATLLASVAVMLAGIGLLASFCWWWPEPRAFYLDRDGAWLLLIGLFTLPILRRTLTAVFSPTPANVQAAVKHCIFSLIFLDAAAALQASQPIFAVIIILLLLPTMTLGRWVYST
;
A
#
# COMPACT_ATOMS: atom_id res chain seq x y z
N ALA A 1 -11.68 35.28 3.89
CA ALA A 1 -12.61 34.20 4.28
C ALA A 1 -11.87 32.88 4.18
N THR A 2 -11.42 32.35 5.31
CA THR A 2 -10.74 31.05 5.39
C THR A 2 -11.78 29.96 5.17
N LEU A 3 -11.86 29.43 3.95
CA LEU A 3 -12.52 28.14 3.72
C LEU A 3 -11.72 27.13 4.55
N GLY A 4 -12.29 26.73 5.69
CA GLY A 4 -11.63 25.90 6.69
C GLY A 4 -11.22 24.57 6.08
N GLY A 5 -9.95 24.46 5.70
CA GLY A 5 -9.34 23.19 5.36
C GLY A 5 -9.45 22.29 6.58
N VAL A 6 -10.26 21.23 6.48
CA VAL A 6 -10.51 20.27 7.56
C VAL A 6 -9.16 19.74 8.02
N SER A 7 -8.68 20.28 9.14
CA SER A 7 -7.43 19.88 9.78
C SER A 7 -7.81 19.06 10.98
N LEU A 8 -7.73 17.74 10.86
CA LEU A 8 -8.01 16.83 11.96
C LEU A 8 -6.71 16.64 12.75
N LEU A 9 -6.72 16.99 14.05
CA LEU A 9 -5.54 16.86 14.93
C LEU A 9 -4.28 17.57 14.40
N GLY A 10 -4.44 18.68 13.65
CA GLY A 10 -3.33 19.43 13.05
C GLY A 10 -2.79 18.84 11.74
N TYR A 11 -3.37 17.75 11.23
CA TYR A 11 -3.02 17.16 9.93
C TYR A 11 -3.93 17.67 8.82
N GLY A 12 -3.32 18.14 7.72
CA GLY A 12 -4.05 18.51 6.51
C GLY A 12 -4.67 17.30 5.80
N PRO A 13 -5.65 17.53 4.90
CA PRO A 13 -6.40 16.49 4.22
C PRO A 13 -5.53 15.51 3.41
N HIS A 14 -4.42 15.98 2.85
CA HIS A 14 -3.44 15.15 2.13
C HIS A 14 -2.76 14.12 3.05
N HIS A 15 -2.38 14.52 4.28
CA HIS A 15 -1.81 13.58 5.25
C HIS A 15 -2.83 12.52 5.67
N LEU A 16 -4.09 12.92 5.86
CA LEU A 16 -5.18 12.00 6.21
C LEU A 16 -5.51 11.04 5.07
N ALA A 17 -5.46 11.48 3.82
CA ALA A 17 -5.65 10.62 2.66
C ALA A 17 -4.53 9.58 2.53
N ALA A 18 -3.26 9.97 2.75
CA ALA A 18 -2.14 9.03 2.73
C ALA A 18 -2.25 8.00 3.88
N ALA A 19 -2.43 8.48 5.12
CA ALA A 19 -2.56 7.62 6.30
C ALA A 19 -3.78 6.70 6.22
N GLY A 20 -4.92 7.24 5.77
CA GLY A 20 -6.14 6.46 5.54
C GLY A 20 -5.94 5.40 4.46
N GLY A 21 -5.21 5.71 3.39
CA GLY A 21 -5.01 4.80 2.27
C GLY A 21 -4.17 3.60 2.66
N ILE A 22 -3.06 3.86 3.36
CA ILE A 22 -2.20 2.82 3.93
C ILE A 22 -2.97 2.00 4.99
N GLY A 23 -3.74 2.67 5.86
CA GLY A 23 -4.55 2.00 6.87
C GLY A 23 -5.57 1.04 6.27
N VAL A 24 -6.36 1.51 5.28
CA VAL A 24 -7.33 0.68 4.56
C VAL A 24 -6.64 -0.47 3.81
N TYR A 25 -5.47 -0.20 3.21
CA TYR A 25 -4.67 -1.25 2.57
C TYR A 25 -4.27 -2.35 3.57
N ILE A 26 -3.72 -1.99 4.72
CA ILE A 26 -3.34 -2.94 5.78
C ILE A 26 -4.54 -3.70 6.35
N VAL A 27 -5.70 -3.05 6.51
CA VAL A 27 -6.93 -3.74 6.90
C VAL A 27 -7.28 -4.82 5.87
N GLY A 28 -7.20 -4.51 4.58
CA GLY A 28 -7.39 -5.49 3.50
C GLY A 28 -6.41 -6.65 3.58
N VAL A 29 -5.11 -6.36 3.77
CA VAL A 29 -4.05 -7.39 3.90
C VAL A 29 -4.28 -8.29 5.12
N THR A 30 -4.66 -7.70 6.25
CA THR A 30 -4.92 -8.43 7.50
C THR A 30 -6.14 -9.34 7.35
N TRP A 31 -7.21 -8.83 6.72
CA TRP A 31 -8.40 -9.63 6.43
C TRP A 31 -8.07 -10.80 5.50
N PHE A 32 -7.28 -10.54 4.45
CA PHE A 32 -6.83 -11.57 3.52
C PHE A 32 -5.98 -12.66 4.20
N ALA A 33 -5.08 -12.27 5.09
CA ALA A 33 -4.22 -13.20 5.85
C ALA A 33 -5.01 -14.03 6.86
N ARG A 34 -5.98 -13.43 7.57
CA ARG A 34 -6.82 -14.12 8.56
C ARG A 34 -7.59 -15.29 7.96
N ASN A 35 -7.90 -15.19 6.68
CA ASN A 35 -8.66 -16.18 5.93
C ASN A 35 -7.85 -17.46 5.57
N GLU A 36 -6.55 -17.55 5.93
CA GLU A 36 -5.81 -18.83 5.88
C GLU A 36 -6.28 -19.86 6.92
N ALA A 37 -6.76 -19.37 8.07
CA ALA A 37 -7.09 -20.22 9.22
C ALA A 37 -8.50 -20.84 9.15
N ALA A 38 -9.31 -20.48 8.15
CA ALA A 38 -10.68 -20.95 7.97
C ALA A 38 -10.89 -21.44 6.53
N GLU A 39 -11.85 -22.36 6.29
CA GLU A 39 -12.34 -22.71 4.95
C GLU A 39 -12.90 -21.45 4.25
N SER A 40 -12.03 -20.68 3.63
CA SER A 40 -12.39 -19.38 3.11
C SER A 40 -13.02 -19.50 1.73
N SER A 41 -14.25 -19.01 1.63
CA SER A 41 -14.91 -18.84 0.35
C SER A 41 -14.15 -17.83 -0.51
N ARG A 42 -14.12 -18.06 -1.83
CA ARG A 42 -13.50 -17.15 -2.81
C ARG A 42 -14.04 -15.72 -2.71
N ALA A 43 -15.30 -15.57 -2.29
CA ALA A 43 -15.95 -14.27 -2.10
C ALA A 43 -15.29 -13.43 -1.01
N THR A 44 -14.89 -14.04 0.11
CA THR A 44 -14.23 -13.30 1.21
C THR A 44 -12.81 -12.87 0.82
N LEU A 45 -12.09 -13.69 0.06
CA LEU A 45 -10.78 -13.31 -0.48
C LEU A 45 -10.91 -12.16 -1.49
N LEU A 46 -11.91 -12.20 -2.37
CA LEU A 46 -12.21 -11.10 -3.30
C LEU A 46 -12.59 -9.81 -2.57
N ALA A 47 -13.41 -9.90 -1.52
CA ALA A 47 -13.78 -8.74 -0.70
C ALA A 47 -12.53 -8.11 -0.06
N SER A 48 -11.62 -8.92 0.46
CA SER A 48 -10.35 -8.44 1.02
C SER A 48 -9.47 -7.75 -0.04
N VAL A 49 -9.40 -8.31 -1.25
CA VAL A 49 -8.70 -7.67 -2.39
C VAL A 49 -9.33 -6.34 -2.77
N ALA A 50 -10.67 -6.24 -2.77
CA ALA A 50 -11.36 -4.99 -3.04
C ALA A 50 -11.03 -3.91 -1.99
N VAL A 51 -10.94 -4.29 -0.70
CA VAL A 51 -10.49 -3.39 0.37
C VAL A 51 -9.04 -2.93 0.15
N MET A 52 -8.13 -3.84 -0.22
CA MET A 52 -6.74 -3.47 -0.55
C MET A 52 -6.70 -2.44 -1.69
N LEU A 53 -7.46 -2.68 -2.78
CA LEU A 53 -7.52 -1.78 -3.93
C LEU A 53 -8.14 -0.42 -3.57
N ALA A 54 -9.13 -0.39 -2.67
CA ALA A 54 -9.69 0.86 -2.16
C ALA A 54 -8.63 1.68 -1.39
N GLY A 55 -7.82 1.03 -0.55
CA GLY A 55 -6.71 1.70 0.15
C GLY A 55 -5.65 2.25 -0.81
N ILE A 56 -5.25 1.46 -1.81
CA ILE A 56 -4.33 1.91 -2.87
C ILE A 56 -4.93 3.06 -3.67
N GLY A 57 -6.22 3.01 -4.02
CA GLY A 57 -6.91 4.09 -4.73
C GLY A 57 -6.96 5.37 -3.92
N LEU A 58 -7.21 5.27 -2.61
CA LEU A 58 -7.15 6.42 -1.71
C LEU A 58 -5.75 7.03 -1.67
N LEU A 59 -4.71 6.19 -1.56
CA LEU A 59 -3.31 6.61 -1.61
C LEU A 59 -2.96 7.23 -2.97
N ALA A 60 -3.43 6.69 -4.08
CA ALA A 60 -3.22 7.24 -5.42
C ALA A 60 -3.83 8.63 -5.55
N SER A 61 -5.00 8.84 -4.93
CA SER A 61 -5.71 10.11 -4.97
C SER A 61 -4.97 11.25 -4.25
N PHE A 62 -4.00 10.92 -3.39
CA PHE A 62 -3.21 11.84 -2.56
C PHE A 62 -2.80 13.14 -3.23
N CYS A 63 -2.28 13.09 -4.46
CA CYS A 63 -1.81 14.28 -5.18
C CYS A 63 -2.94 15.30 -5.47
N TRP A 64 -4.19 14.84 -5.64
CA TRP A 64 -5.34 15.71 -5.91
C TRP A 64 -5.81 16.51 -4.68
N TRP A 65 -5.41 16.10 -3.47
CA TRP A 65 -5.81 16.79 -2.22
C TRP A 65 -4.77 17.82 -1.77
N TRP A 66 -3.75 18.08 -2.57
CA TRP A 66 -2.73 19.07 -2.24
C TRP A 66 -3.19 20.49 -2.60
N PRO A 67 -3.22 21.43 -1.64
CA PRO A 67 -3.78 22.76 -1.88
C PRO A 67 -2.87 23.71 -2.71
N GLU A 68 -1.60 23.38 -2.89
CA GLU A 68 -0.62 24.21 -3.63
C GLU A 68 -0.02 23.39 -4.78
N PRO A 69 0.08 23.94 -6.00
CA PRO A 69 0.76 23.29 -7.12
C PRO A 69 2.27 23.23 -6.83
N ARG A 70 2.69 22.18 -6.14
CA ARG A 70 4.09 21.89 -5.86
C ARG A 70 4.71 21.20 -7.07
N ALA A 71 5.95 21.53 -7.38
CA ALA A 71 6.76 20.73 -8.29
C ALA A 71 7.09 19.40 -7.61
N PHE A 72 6.14 18.48 -7.67
CA PHE A 72 6.34 17.12 -7.23
C PHE A 72 7.36 16.42 -8.13
N TYR A 73 8.21 15.58 -7.55
CA TYR A 73 9.18 14.81 -8.31
C TYR A 73 8.53 13.85 -9.32
N LEU A 74 7.31 13.36 -9.03
CA LEU A 74 6.61 12.33 -9.83
C LEU A 74 5.31 12.81 -10.51
N ASP A 75 4.98 14.10 -10.44
CA ASP A 75 3.74 14.62 -11.06
C ASP A 75 3.95 15.07 -12.52
N ARG A 76 5.20 15.05 -12.99
CA ARG A 76 5.52 15.23 -14.41
C ARG A 76 4.97 14.01 -15.19
N ASP A 77 3.96 14.25 -16.02
CA ASP A 77 3.42 13.34 -17.03
C ASP A 77 2.75 12.05 -16.51
N GLY A 78 2.21 12.05 -15.28
CA GLY A 78 1.51 10.90 -14.72
C GLY A 78 2.43 9.78 -14.19
N ALA A 79 3.72 10.08 -13.98
CA ALA A 79 4.69 9.14 -13.42
C ALA A 79 4.25 8.58 -12.05
N TRP A 80 3.53 9.36 -11.23
CA TRP A 80 2.92 8.90 -9.98
C TRP A 80 1.92 7.76 -10.19
N LEU A 81 0.96 7.91 -11.10
CA LEU A 81 -0.03 6.88 -11.40
C LEU A 81 0.62 5.65 -12.04
N LEU A 82 1.66 5.85 -12.87
CA LEU A 82 2.46 4.76 -13.41
C LEU A 82 3.19 3.98 -12.32
N LEU A 83 3.80 4.65 -11.34
CA LEU A 83 4.46 4.01 -10.20
C LEU A 83 3.47 3.24 -9.33
N ILE A 84 2.33 3.86 -8.99
CA ILE A 84 1.27 3.17 -8.23
C ILE A 84 0.77 1.95 -9.02
N GLY A 85 0.51 2.09 -10.32
CA GLY A 85 0.13 0.97 -11.19
C GLY A 85 1.19 -0.13 -11.22
N LEU A 86 2.47 0.24 -11.33
CA LEU A 86 3.60 -0.68 -11.35
C LEU A 86 3.69 -1.54 -10.09
N PHE A 87 3.40 -0.98 -8.91
CA PHE A 87 3.38 -1.75 -7.66
C PHE A 87 2.04 -2.47 -7.42
N THR A 88 0.93 -1.91 -7.88
CA THR A 88 -0.42 -2.49 -7.71
C THR A 88 -0.61 -3.74 -8.56
N LEU A 89 -0.08 -3.76 -9.79
CA LEU A 89 -0.24 -4.89 -10.71
C LEU A 89 0.34 -6.20 -10.16
N PRO A 90 1.60 -6.25 -9.65
CA PRO A 90 2.14 -7.44 -8.99
C PRO A 90 1.33 -7.88 -7.77
N ILE A 91 0.89 -6.94 -6.93
CA ILE A 91 0.03 -7.22 -5.76
C ILE A 91 -1.25 -7.92 -6.23
N LEU A 92 -1.95 -7.32 -7.18
CA LEU A 92 -3.22 -7.83 -7.69
C LEU A 92 -3.07 -9.21 -8.34
N ARG A 93 -2.02 -9.41 -9.15
CA ARG A 93 -1.77 -10.73 -9.77
C ARG A 93 -1.58 -11.80 -8.70
N ARG A 94 -0.77 -11.53 -7.67
CA ARG A 94 -0.49 -12.49 -6.60
C ARG A 94 -1.72 -12.79 -5.74
N THR A 95 -2.49 -11.77 -5.36
CA THR A 95 -3.70 -11.96 -4.55
C THR A 95 -4.79 -12.68 -5.35
N LEU A 96 -4.95 -12.39 -6.64
CA LEU A 96 -5.87 -13.13 -7.51
C LEU A 96 -5.46 -14.59 -7.70
N THR A 97 -4.17 -14.89 -7.86
CA THR A 97 -3.70 -16.29 -7.90
C THR A 97 -4.08 -17.03 -6.62
N ALA A 98 -3.91 -16.40 -5.45
CA ALA A 98 -4.32 -16.97 -4.18
C ALA A 98 -5.85 -17.07 -4.03
N VAL A 99 -6.65 -16.20 -4.66
CA VAL A 99 -8.12 -16.32 -4.70
C VAL A 99 -8.56 -17.53 -5.54
N PHE A 100 -7.97 -17.72 -6.72
CA PHE A 100 -8.34 -18.81 -7.63
C PHE A 100 -7.77 -20.16 -7.21
N SER A 101 -6.65 -20.16 -6.50
CA SER A 101 -6.02 -21.35 -5.91
C SER A 101 -5.71 -21.10 -4.43
N PRO A 102 -6.73 -21.17 -3.56
CA PRO A 102 -6.64 -20.81 -2.15
C PRO A 102 -5.97 -21.92 -1.34
N THR A 103 -4.65 -22.05 -1.54
CA THR A 103 -3.79 -22.87 -0.67
C THR A 103 -3.11 -21.95 0.34
N PRO A 104 -2.86 -22.41 1.59
CA PRO A 104 -2.15 -21.60 2.59
C PRO A 104 -0.81 -21.06 2.05
N ALA A 105 -0.06 -21.86 1.30
CA ALA A 105 1.20 -21.42 0.68
C ALA A 105 1.03 -20.23 -0.28
N ASN A 106 -0.03 -20.21 -1.09
CA ASN A 106 -0.29 -19.12 -2.03
C ASN A 106 -0.72 -17.84 -1.31
N VAL A 107 -1.55 -17.96 -0.27
CA VAL A 107 -2.00 -16.82 0.54
C VAL A 107 -0.82 -16.21 1.31
N GLN A 108 0.04 -17.02 1.93
CA GLN A 108 1.22 -16.52 2.66
C GLN A 108 2.19 -15.82 1.73
N ALA A 109 2.43 -16.39 0.55
CA ALA A 109 3.26 -15.77 -0.46
C ALA A 109 2.66 -14.43 -0.94
N ALA A 110 1.34 -14.35 -1.10
CA ALA A 110 0.66 -13.11 -1.47
C ALA A 110 0.73 -12.06 -0.35
N VAL A 111 0.48 -12.43 0.91
CA VAL A 111 0.59 -11.54 2.08
C VAL A 111 2.01 -11.01 2.23
N LYS A 112 3.02 -11.89 2.14
CA LYS A 112 4.44 -11.48 2.16
C LYS A 112 4.75 -10.48 1.05
N HIS A 113 4.22 -10.71 -0.15
CA HIS A 113 4.39 -9.77 -1.25
C HIS A 113 3.69 -8.44 -0.99
N CYS A 114 2.46 -8.43 -0.45
CA CYS A 114 1.76 -7.22 -0.05
C CYS A 114 2.57 -6.40 0.97
N ILE A 115 3.10 -7.04 2.01
CA ILE A 115 3.92 -6.38 3.03
C ILE A 115 5.20 -5.78 2.42
N PHE A 116 5.88 -6.49 1.52
CA PHE A 116 7.04 -5.93 0.83
C PHE A 116 6.67 -4.75 -0.06
N SER A 117 5.58 -4.85 -0.81
CA SER A 117 5.11 -3.77 -1.67
C SER A 117 4.66 -2.54 -0.88
N LEU A 118 4.19 -2.70 0.37
CA LEU A 118 3.89 -1.58 1.25
C LEU A 118 5.11 -0.69 1.47
N ILE A 119 6.29 -1.28 1.70
CA ILE A 119 7.53 -0.51 1.90
C ILE A 119 7.82 0.36 0.67
N PHE A 120 7.59 -0.17 -0.54
CA PHE A 120 7.75 0.60 -1.77
C PHE A 120 6.69 1.68 -1.94
N LEU A 121 5.43 1.41 -1.59
CA LEU A 121 4.34 2.39 -1.62
C LEU A 121 4.60 3.54 -0.64
N ASP A 122 5.08 3.24 0.57
CA ASP A 122 5.47 4.25 1.57
C ASP A 122 6.67 5.07 1.10
N ALA A 123 7.68 4.43 0.51
CA ALA A 123 8.82 5.14 -0.06
C ALA A 123 8.41 6.07 -1.21
N ALA A 124 7.50 5.63 -2.08
CA ALA A 124 6.96 6.45 -3.15
C ALA A 124 6.17 7.65 -2.61
N ALA A 125 5.31 7.42 -1.60
CA ALA A 125 4.58 8.49 -0.94
C ALA A 125 5.52 9.49 -0.24
N ALA A 126 6.58 9.01 0.43
CA ALA A 126 7.58 9.85 1.05
C ALA A 126 8.41 10.64 0.02
N LEU A 127 8.76 10.03 -1.12
CA LEU A 127 9.44 10.71 -2.23
C LEU A 127 8.58 11.85 -2.78
N GLN A 128 7.27 11.65 -2.85
CA GLN A 128 6.32 12.65 -3.32
C GLN A 128 6.10 13.77 -2.29
N ALA A 129 6.02 13.43 -0.99
CA ALA A 129 5.66 14.37 0.06
C ALA A 129 6.85 15.12 0.66
N SER A 130 8.04 14.50 0.66
CA SER A 130 9.20 14.90 1.45
C SER A 130 10.50 14.86 0.63
N GLN A 131 11.63 15.11 1.28
CA GLN A 131 12.95 15.04 0.66
C GLN A 131 13.29 13.59 0.23
N PRO A 132 13.99 13.39 -0.91
CA PRO A 132 14.31 12.05 -1.42
C PRO A 132 15.06 11.15 -0.44
N ILE A 133 15.82 11.72 0.50
CA ILE A 133 16.54 10.97 1.52
C ILE A 133 15.61 10.10 2.39
N PHE A 134 14.39 10.57 2.68
CA PHE A 134 13.43 9.80 3.48
C PHE A 134 12.92 8.58 2.71
N ALA A 135 12.71 8.71 1.40
CA ALA A 135 12.34 7.57 0.55
C ALA A 135 13.46 6.51 0.51
N VAL A 136 14.72 6.95 0.43
CA VAL A 136 15.88 6.05 0.49
C VAL A 136 15.95 5.32 1.84
N ILE A 137 15.74 6.05 2.95
CA ILE A 137 15.71 5.44 4.29
C ILE A 137 14.58 4.39 4.40
N ILE A 138 13.39 4.68 3.87
CA ILE A 138 12.28 3.71 3.86
C ILE A 138 12.64 2.49 3.00
N ILE A 139 13.22 2.67 1.81
CA ILE A 139 13.67 1.55 0.96
C ILE A 139 14.74 0.72 1.67
N LEU A 140 15.62 1.34 2.47
CA LEU A 140 16.62 0.61 3.25
C LEU A 140 15.99 -0.35 4.26
N LEU A 141 14.73 -0.14 4.68
CA LEU A 141 13.95 -1.10 5.50
C LEU A 141 13.64 -2.41 4.75
N LEU A 142 13.83 -2.47 3.44
CA LEU A 142 13.72 -3.71 2.69
C LEU A 142 14.82 -4.70 3.11
N LEU A 143 16.04 -4.23 3.39
CA LEU A 143 17.18 -5.07 3.81
C LEU A 143 16.89 -5.86 5.11
N PRO A 144 16.46 -5.25 6.22
CA PRO A 144 16.07 -6.00 7.41
C PRO A 144 14.87 -6.91 7.13
N THR A 145 13.86 -6.44 6.38
CA THR A 145 12.67 -7.27 6.09
C THR A 145 13.02 -8.55 5.31
N MET A 146 13.93 -8.46 4.33
CA MET A 146 14.38 -9.63 3.55
C MET A 146 15.26 -10.58 4.37
N THR A 147 16.11 -10.05 5.25
CA THR A 147 16.99 -10.86 6.11
C THR A 147 16.20 -11.59 7.20
N LEU A 148 15.29 -10.90 7.90
CA LEU A 148 14.38 -11.53 8.87
C LEU A 148 13.46 -12.56 8.20
N GLY A 149 12.95 -12.26 7.01
CA GLY A 149 12.08 -13.18 6.26
C GLY A 149 12.76 -14.49 5.82
N ARG A 150 14.10 -14.54 5.80
CA ARG A 150 14.87 -15.79 5.60
C ARG A 150 15.01 -16.59 6.91
N TRP A 151 15.12 -15.90 8.04
CA TRP A 151 15.30 -16.53 9.35
C TRP A 151 14.01 -17.17 9.88
N VAL A 152 12.88 -16.47 9.73
CA VAL A 152 11.57 -16.95 10.24
C VAL A 152 11.05 -18.17 9.47
N TYR A 153 11.42 -18.34 8.20
CA TYR A 153 11.02 -19.51 7.39
C TYR A 153 11.88 -20.77 7.65
N SER A 154 12.90 -20.68 8.49
CA SER A 154 13.81 -21.80 8.78
C SER A 154 13.50 -22.50 10.12
N THR A 155 12.36 -22.20 10.74
CA THR A 155 11.79 -22.89 11.91
C THR A 155 10.39 -23.37 11.56
#